data_AF-A0A7X3AQC5-F1
#
_entry.id   AF-A0A7X3AQC5-F1
#
_cell.length_a   1.000
_cell.length_b   1.000
_cell.length_c   1.000
_cell.angle_alpha   90.00
_cell.angle_beta   90.00
_cell.angle_gamma   90.00
#
_symmetry.space_group_name_H-M   'P 1'
#
loop_
_entity.id
_entity.type
_entity.pdbx_description
1 polymer ?
#
loop_
_entity_poly.entity_id
_entity_poly.type
_entity_poly.pdbx_seq_one_letter_code
_entity_poly.pdbx_strand_id
1 'polypeptide(L)' 'MPVSREGHFPTLEEAESNLIRKALDQTGGSRTAAAQLLGIHPSTLWRKLRDFDTEIPL' A
#
# COMPACT_ATOMS: atom_id res chain seq x y z
N MET A 1 -19.66 -9.42 25.67
CA MET A 1 -18.27 -9.09 25.34
C MET A 1 -18.29 -7.87 24.43
N PRO A 2 -17.79 -6.69 24.83
CA PRO A 2 -17.80 -5.53 23.96
C PRO A 2 -16.59 -5.62 23.02
N VAL A 3 -16.83 -5.62 21.72
CA VAL A 3 -15.80 -5.25 20.74
C VAL A 3 -15.53 -3.76 20.91
N SER A 4 -14.38 -3.44 21.48
CA SER A 4 -13.90 -2.07 21.66
C SER A 4 -13.87 -1.35 20.32
N ARG A 5 -14.19 -0.04 20.36
CA ARG A 5 -14.10 0.93 19.27
C ARG A 5 -12.89 0.65 18.38
N GLU A 6 -13.09 0.39 17.09
CA GLU A 6 -12.06 0.63 16.07
C GLU A 6 -12.71 0.65 14.69
N GLY A 7 -12.24 1.55 13.82
CA GLY A 7 -12.78 1.80 12.49
C GLY A 7 -12.93 0.53 11.64
N HIS A 8 -13.71 0.65 10.57
CA HIS A 8 -14.00 -0.44 9.63
C HIS A 8 -12.81 -1.38 9.39
N PHE A 9 -13.10 -2.68 9.26
CA PHE A 9 -12.09 -3.63 8.80
C PHE A 9 -11.66 -3.19 7.39
N PRO A 10 -10.36 -2.98 7.14
CA PRO A 10 -9.91 -2.45 5.87
C PRO A 10 -10.21 -3.43 4.75
N THR A 11 -10.55 -2.91 3.58
CA THR A 11 -10.62 -3.73 2.37
C THR A 11 -9.23 -4.26 2.02
N LEU A 12 -9.19 -5.28 1.16
CA LEU A 12 -7.92 -5.81 0.66
C LEU A 12 -7.10 -4.71 -0.04
N GLU A 13 -7.78 -3.84 -0.78
CA GLU A 13 -7.19 -2.69 -1.45
C GLU A 13 -6.59 -1.72 -0.44
N GLU A 14 -7.33 -1.28 0.58
CA GLU A 14 -6.82 -0.36 1.60
C GLU A 14 -5.63 -0.94 2.36
N ALA A 15 -5.69 -2.23 2.71
CA ALA A 15 -4.59 -2.92 3.36
C ALA A 15 -3.33 -2.95 2.47
N GLU A 16 -3.51 -3.22 1.18
CA GLU A 16 -2.43 -3.24 0.19
C GLU A 16 -1.83 -1.84 -0.02
N SER A 17 -2.65 -0.81 -0.17
CA SER A 17 -2.22 0.59 -0.26
C SER A 17 -1.36 1.01 0.93
N ASN A 18 -1.81 0.64 2.13
CA ASN A 18 -1.12 0.96 3.37
C ASN A 18 0.23 0.22 3.46
N LEU A 19 0.30 -1.03 3.02
CA LEU A 19 1.55 -1.79 2.95
C LEU A 19 2.52 -1.17 1.93
N ILE A 20 2.03 -0.77 0.76
CA ILE A 20 2.84 -0.13 -0.27
C ILE A 20 3.43 1.20 0.21
N ARG A 21 2.63 2.03 0.87
CA ARG A 21 3.10 3.29 1.47
C ARG A 21 4.17 3.05 2.53
N LYS A 22 3.95 2.10 3.44
CA LYS A 22 4.93 1.72 4.48
C LYS A 22 6.24 1.23 3.87
N ALA A 23 6.18 0.37 2.85
CA ALA A 23 7.37 -0.13 2.19
C ALA A 23 8.16 0.98 1.47
N LEU A 24 7.47 1.92 0.84
CA LEU A 24 8.11 3.10 0.23
C LEU A 24 8.75 3.99 1.29
N ASP A 25 8.08 4.26 2.40
CA ASP A 25 8.62 5.06 3.50
C ASP A 25 9.89 4.42 4.09
N GLN A 26 9.83 3.13 4.41
CA GLN A 26 10.96 2.36 4.95
C GLN A 26 12.16 2.29 4.01
N THR A 27 11.94 2.44 2.71
CA THR A 27 13.00 2.36 1.68
C THR A 27 13.42 3.73 1.15
N GLY A 28 12.92 4.82 1.76
CA GLY A 28 13.23 6.20 1.32
C GLY A 28 12.71 6.52 -0.08
N GLY A 29 11.59 5.91 -0.48
CA GLY A 29 10.96 6.10 -1.79
C GLY A 29 11.51 5.21 -2.91
N SER A 30 12.45 4.31 -2.62
CA SER A 30 13.00 3.39 -3.62
C SER A 30 11.98 2.32 -4.00
N ARG A 31 11.34 2.48 -5.18
CA ARG A 31 10.32 1.56 -5.69
C ARG A 31 10.84 0.13 -5.86
N THR A 32 12.08 -0.04 -6.31
CA THR A 32 12.70 -1.36 -6.47
C THR A 32 12.93 -2.05 -5.13
N ALA A 33 13.40 -1.31 -4.13
CA ALA A 33 13.59 -1.86 -2.79
C ALA A 33 12.24 -2.14 -2.10
N ALA A 34 11.25 -1.26 -2.28
CA ALA A 34 9.89 -1.47 -1.76
C ALA A 34 9.25 -2.72 -2.36
N ALA A 35 9.40 -2.95 -3.66
CA ALA A 35 8.90 -4.17 -4.32
C ALA A 35 9.56 -5.44 -3.75
N GLN A 36 10.88 -5.42 -3.54
CA GLN A 36 11.60 -6.51 -2.89
C GLN A 36 11.13 -6.75 -1.46
N LEU A 37 10.94 -5.68 -0.69
CA LEU A 37 10.45 -5.74 0.69
C LEU A 37 9.03 -6.34 0.79
N LEU A 38 8.18 -6.01 -0.18
CA LEU A 38 6.81 -6.55 -0.30
C LEU A 38 6.77 -7.96 -0.91
N GLY A 39 7.89 -8.49 -1.42
CA GLY A 39 7.94 -9.80 -2.08
C GLY A 39 7.20 -9.85 -3.42
N ILE A 40 7.08 -8.72 -4.12
CA ILE A 40 6.38 -8.61 -5.41
C ILE A 40 7.33 -8.17 -6.52
N HIS A 41 6.94 -8.45 -7.76
CA HIS A 41 7.69 -7.98 -8.91
C HIS A 41 7.59 -6.43 -9.04
N PRO A 42 8.68 -5.72 -9.40
CA PRO A 42 8.66 -4.25 -9.52
C PRO A 42 7.62 -3.70 -10.49
N SER A 43 7.30 -4.42 -11.58
CA SER A 43 6.24 -4.00 -12.52
C SER A 43 4.84 -4.08 -11.90
N THR A 44 4.61 -5.01 -10.96
CA THR A 44 3.35 -5.11 -10.20
C THR A 44 3.18 -3.90 -9.30
N LEU A 45 4.24 -3.51 -8.57
CA LEU A 45 4.22 -2.31 -7.75
C LEU A 45 3.95 -1.06 -8.59
N TRP A 46 4.59 -0.95 -9.76
CA TRP A 46 4.38 0.18 -10.67
C TRP A 46 2.95 0.32 -11.17
N ARG A 47 2.30 -0.80 -11.52
CA ARG A 47 0.89 -0.79 -11.92
C ARG A 47 0.01 -0.29 -10.77
N LYS A 48 0.19 -0.85 -9.57
CA LYS A 48 -0.55 -0.44 -8.37
C LYS A 48 -0.34 1.04 -8.02
N LEU A 49 0.88 1.55 -8.13
CA LEU A 49 1.16 2.97 -7.90
C LEU A 49 0.48 3.90 -8.91
N ARG A 50 0.38 3.49 -10.18
CA ARG A 50 -0.36 4.26 -11.18
C ARG A 50 -1.86 4.29 -10.89
N ASP A 51 -2.40 3.16 -10.46
CA ASP A 51 -3.82 3.05 -10.10
C ASP A 51 -4.12 3.92 -8.85
N PHE A 52 -3.19 4.01 -7.89
CA PHE A 52 -3.32 4.91 -6.73
C PHE A 52 -3.33 6.40 -7.09
N ASP A 53 -2.47 6.84 -8.02
CA ASP A 53 -2.45 8.25 -8.45
C ASP A 53 -3.75 8.66 -9.16
N THR A 54 -4.45 7.71 -9.80
CA THR A 54 -5.73 7.98 -10.47
C THR A 54 -6.93 8.03 -9.54
N GLU A 55 -6.81 7.56 -8.30
CA GLU A 55 -7.90 7.55 -7.30
C GLU A 55 -7.82 8.67 -6.26
N ILE A 56 -6.94 9.66 -6.46
CA ILE A 56 -6.95 10.89 -5.65
C ILE A 56 -7.86 11.91 -6.35
N PRO A 57 -9.15 12.08 -5.95
CA PRO A 57 -9.85 13.31 -6.29
C PRO A 57 -9.15 14.46 -5.55
N LEU A 58 -8.78 15.50 -6.30
CA LEU A 58 -8.31 16.78 -5.77
C LEU A 58 -9.24 17.34 -4.68
#